data_AF-A0AAX3VUZ5-F1
#
_entry.id   AF-A0AAX3VUZ5-F1
#
_cell.length_a   1.000
_cell.length_b   1.000
_cell.length_c   1.000
_cell.angle_alpha   90.00
_cell.angle_beta   90.00
_cell.angle_gamma   90.00
#
_symmetry.space_group_name_H-M   'P 1'
#
loop_
_entity.id
_entity.type
_entity.pdbx_description
1 polymer ?
#
loop_
_entity_poly.entity_id
_entity_poly.type
_entity_poly.pdbx_seq_one_letter_code
_entity_poly.pdbx_strand_id
1 'polypeptide(L)'
;MNQSTEKQPVSSWHVSDIRELARLLTQALPAAIQITEAVHQAVLSGMGIKGKGEGKTRGITGFVYRGIHRAADQLGSGINAVLARVPVPLAQEAIPETPKRAALLATLNGVMGDKLIASHNALATPMTLRYQGAPLNWHAMPPEFAGQRRVLLMVHGLCMNDLQWQTQTKGKDKEQTLNHGEILASTLGYVPVYLRYNSGLPISQNGQELASQLAQLATHWPGHISEISVLAYSMGGLVIRSACHYASQSEASWPGVLKNLVFLGTPHHGAPLEHAGHWLEQLLPATAYTEPFVRLARLRSAGIKDLRHGTLLDDQDPTRDTASTDPRPPLPLPAGVACFAIAATTAAKRNLLADILIGDGLVPLRSALGQHKEARHQLAFAPSHCWIAYRTSHMALLGSPQVTRQLLHWLTPLHQQVEDGSPSEGNAQAVPLAQ
;
A
#
# COMPACT_ATOMS: atom_id res chain seq x y z
N MET A 1 20.77 10.25 44.78
CA MET A 1 19.35 9.95 44.48
C MET A 1 18.89 10.94 43.41
N ASN A 2 19.28 10.71 42.15
CA ASN A 2 18.91 11.56 41.03
C ASN A 2 17.69 10.93 40.36
N GLN A 3 16.52 11.54 40.57
CA GLN A 3 15.31 11.20 39.82
C GLN A 3 15.55 11.58 38.36
N SER A 4 15.59 10.55 37.52
CA SER A 4 15.44 10.63 36.07
C SER A 4 14.09 11.29 35.76
N THR A 5 14.13 12.52 35.26
CA THR A 5 12.98 13.15 34.62
C THR A 5 12.67 12.38 33.33
N GLU A 6 11.65 11.52 33.38
CA GLU A 6 11.02 10.97 32.19
C GLU A 6 10.62 12.12 31.26
N LYS A 7 11.30 12.23 30.11
CA LYS A 7 10.89 13.13 29.05
C LYS A 7 9.48 12.71 28.61
N GLN A 8 8.52 13.63 28.76
CA GLN A 8 7.17 13.44 28.22
C GLN A 8 7.24 13.01 26.75
N PRO A 9 6.39 12.06 26.30
CA PRO A 9 6.38 11.64 24.91
C PRO A 9 6.01 12.84 24.04
N VAL A 10 6.95 13.29 23.22
CA VAL A 10 6.70 14.30 22.19
C VAL A 10 5.56 13.77 21.32
N SER A 11 4.44 14.49 21.28
CA SER A 11 3.27 14.14 20.47
C SER A 11 3.69 13.88 19.03
N SER A 12 3.22 12.78 18.44
CA SER A 12 3.44 12.47 17.02
C SER A 12 2.67 13.37 16.06
N TRP A 13 1.73 14.17 16.59
CA TRP A 13 0.89 15.09 15.83
C TRP A 13 1.44 16.51 15.90
N HIS A 14 1.57 17.13 14.73
CA HIS A 14 1.81 18.57 14.63
C HIS A 14 0.48 19.34 14.75
N VAL A 15 0.53 20.60 15.19
CA VAL A 15 -0.66 21.46 15.30
C VAL A 15 -1.39 21.60 13.96
N SER A 16 -0.63 21.67 12.86
CA SER A 16 -1.18 21.66 11.50
C SER A 16 -1.96 20.38 11.20
N ASP A 17 -1.50 19.23 11.67
CA ASP A 17 -2.18 17.95 11.46
C ASP A 17 -3.50 17.90 12.23
N ILE A 18 -3.51 18.40 13.47
CA ILE A 18 -4.72 18.49 14.31
C ILE A 18 -5.76 19.40 13.65
N ARG A 19 -5.33 20.51 13.06
CA ARG A 19 -6.23 21.42 12.32
C ARG A 19 -6.88 20.71 11.14
N GLU A 20 -6.11 20.01 10.32
CA GLU A 20 -6.62 19.31 9.14
C GLU A 20 -7.54 18.15 9.51
N LEU A 21 -7.23 17.44 10.61
CA LEU A 21 -8.14 16.43 11.18
C LEU A 21 -9.45 17.03 11.67
N ALA A 22 -9.39 18.14 12.40
CA ALA A 22 -10.57 18.82 12.88
C ALA A 22 -11.44 19.34 11.72
N ARG A 23 -10.82 19.85 10.66
CA ARG A 23 -11.51 20.23 9.42
C ARG A 23 -12.24 19.04 8.78
N LEU A 24 -11.59 17.88 8.71
CA LEU A 24 -12.22 16.65 8.20
C LEU A 24 -13.43 16.22 9.05
N LEU A 25 -13.27 16.22 10.39
CA LEU A 25 -14.34 15.83 11.31
C LEU A 25 -15.56 16.75 11.19
N THR A 26 -15.33 18.06 11.13
CA THR A 26 -16.41 19.05 11.00
C THR A 26 -17.14 18.95 9.66
N GLN A 27 -16.46 18.57 8.59
CA GLN A 27 -17.09 18.30 7.29
C GLN A 27 -17.86 16.98 7.25
N ALA A 28 -17.38 15.94 7.94
CA ALA A 28 -17.98 14.61 7.92
C ALA A 28 -19.19 14.46 8.85
N LEU A 29 -19.23 15.22 9.97
CA LEU A 29 -20.25 15.09 11.01
C LEU A 29 -21.69 15.31 10.51
N PRO A 30 -22.00 16.34 9.70
CA PRO A 30 -23.36 16.54 9.17
C PRO A 30 -23.84 15.35 8.32
N ALA A 31 -22.96 14.78 7.48
CA ALA A 31 -23.31 13.65 6.61
C ALA A 31 -23.67 12.39 7.42
N ALA A 32 -22.94 12.11 8.50
CA ALA A 32 -23.25 10.97 9.38
C ALA A 32 -24.62 11.13 10.07
N ILE A 33 -24.94 12.34 10.53
CA ILE A 33 -26.24 12.64 11.14
C ILE A 33 -27.37 12.49 10.11
N GLN A 34 -27.15 12.96 8.87
CA GLN A 34 -28.11 12.79 7.76
C GLN A 34 -28.38 11.32 7.42
N ILE A 35 -27.34 10.48 7.34
CA ILE A 35 -27.50 9.04 7.09
C ILE A 35 -28.31 8.38 8.21
N THR A 36 -28.00 8.72 9.46
CA THR A 36 -28.73 8.18 10.62
C THR A 36 -30.20 8.61 10.60
N GLU A 37 -30.48 9.86 10.25
CA GLU A 37 -31.84 10.36 10.07
C GLU A 37 -32.58 9.64 8.94
N ALA A 38 -31.90 9.39 7.82
CA ALA A 38 -32.48 8.69 6.67
C ALA A 38 -32.84 7.24 6.99
N VAL A 39 -31.98 6.52 7.72
CA VAL A 39 -32.27 5.16 8.20
C VAL A 39 -33.46 5.16 9.16
N HIS A 40 -33.50 6.10 10.10
CA HIS A 40 -34.62 6.22 11.03
C HIS A 40 -35.93 6.51 10.27
N GLN A 41 -35.88 7.40 9.28
CA GLN A 41 -37.03 7.68 8.44
C GLN A 41 -37.45 6.47 7.59
N ALA A 42 -36.52 5.64 7.10
CA ALA A 42 -36.85 4.42 6.38
C ALA A 42 -37.60 3.42 7.27
N VAL A 43 -37.16 3.23 8.52
CA VAL A 43 -37.85 2.38 9.51
C VAL A 43 -39.25 2.92 9.79
N LEU A 44 -39.39 4.22 10.05
CA LEU A 44 -40.69 4.85 10.28
C LEU A 44 -41.62 4.72 9.07
N SER A 45 -41.08 4.82 7.86
CA SER A 45 -41.85 4.65 6.63
C SER A 45 -42.37 3.21 6.48
N GLY A 46 -41.58 2.21 6.89
CA GLY A 46 -42.01 0.81 6.97
C GLY A 46 -43.14 0.58 7.98
N MET A 47 -43.31 1.48 8.96
CA MET A 47 -44.41 1.49 9.94
C MET A 47 -45.57 2.41 9.55
N GLY A 48 -45.57 2.96 8.32
CA GLY A 48 -46.62 3.86 7.81
C GLY A 48 -46.48 5.33 8.21
N ILE A 49 -45.39 5.71 8.91
CA ILE A 49 -45.16 7.08 9.37
C ILE A 49 -44.35 7.85 8.31
N LYS A 50 -45.03 8.78 7.61
CA LYS A 50 -44.41 9.62 6.57
C LYS A 50 -43.51 10.72 7.15
N GLY A 51 -42.36 10.89 6.52
CA GLY A 51 -41.37 11.91 6.85
C GLY A 51 -41.74 13.30 6.35
N LYS A 52 -40.83 14.25 6.57
CA LYS A 52 -40.95 15.64 6.06
C LYS A 52 -40.49 15.75 4.60
N GLY A 53 -39.70 14.79 4.13
CA GLY A 53 -39.17 14.66 2.77
C GLY A 53 -38.35 13.37 2.67
N GLU A 54 -37.71 13.13 1.52
CA GLU A 54 -36.82 11.96 1.35
C GLU A 54 -35.73 11.95 2.43
N GLY A 55 -35.65 10.85 3.18
CA GLY A 55 -34.66 10.66 4.24
C GLY A 55 -34.78 11.61 5.45
N LYS A 56 -35.83 12.45 5.54
CA LYS A 56 -35.99 13.42 6.64
C LYS A 56 -37.17 13.11 7.53
N THR A 57 -36.92 13.06 8.83
CA THR A 57 -37.94 12.75 9.84
C THR A 57 -38.86 13.94 10.13
N ARG A 58 -40.09 13.67 10.59
CA ARG A 58 -41.09 14.69 10.98
C ARG A 58 -41.40 14.61 12.48
N GLY A 59 -42.17 15.55 13.01
CA GLY A 59 -42.62 15.55 14.41
C GLY A 59 -41.48 15.72 15.41
N ILE A 60 -41.57 15.00 16.54
CA ILE A 60 -40.60 15.01 17.64
C ILE A 60 -39.24 14.49 17.15
N THR A 61 -39.21 13.39 16.40
CA THR A 61 -37.99 12.85 15.81
C THR A 61 -37.30 13.88 14.92
N GLY A 62 -38.05 14.54 14.04
CA GLY A 62 -37.52 15.63 13.22
C GLY A 62 -37.06 16.86 14.03
N PHE A 63 -37.68 17.13 15.18
CA PHE A 63 -37.22 18.18 16.10
C PHE A 63 -35.88 17.81 16.74
N VAL A 64 -35.73 16.57 17.20
CA VAL A 64 -34.47 16.03 17.75
C VAL A 64 -33.36 16.11 16.71
N TYR A 65 -33.56 15.61 15.49
CA TYR A 65 -32.54 15.69 14.44
C TYR A 65 -32.19 17.13 14.07
N ARG A 66 -33.15 18.06 14.00
CA ARG A 66 -32.84 19.49 13.80
C ARG A 66 -31.99 20.07 14.93
N GLY A 67 -32.22 19.65 16.17
CA GLY A 67 -31.38 20.03 17.32
C GLY A 67 -29.96 19.49 17.18
N ILE A 68 -29.83 18.22 16.80
CA ILE A 68 -28.53 17.56 16.58
C ILE A 68 -27.75 18.23 15.44
N HIS A 69 -28.39 18.51 14.30
CA HIS A 69 -27.77 19.25 13.18
C HIS A 69 -27.28 20.63 13.62
N ARG A 70 -28.10 21.42 14.32
CA ARG A 70 -27.68 22.74 14.82
C ARG A 70 -26.52 22.68 15.80
N ALA A 71 -26.52 21.71 16.71
CA ALA A 71 -25.44 21.52 17.66
C ALA A 71 -24.14 21.14 16.96
N ALA A 72 -24.21 20.25 15.96
CA ALA A 72 -23.07 19.87 15.14
C ALA A 72 -22.50 21.06 14.33
N ASP A 73 -23.36 21.87 13.72
CA ASP A 73 -22.96 23.06 12.96
C ASP A 73 -22.29 24.12 13.86
N GLN A 74 -22.84 24.32 15.07
CA GLN A 74 -22.25 25.23 16.07
C GLN A 74 -20.90 24.73 16.57
N LEU A 75 -20.78 23.43 16.87
CA LEU A 75 -19.52 22.82 17.28
C LEU A 75 -18.46 22.95 16.19
N GLY A 76 -18.82 22.67 14.93
CA GLY A 76 -17.91 22.81 13.81
C GLY A 76 -17.47 24.24 13.57
N SER A 77 -18.40 25.19 13.67
CA SER A 77 -18.10 26.63 13.57
C SER A 77 -17.17 27.09 14.71
N GLY A 78 -17.41 26.63 15.94
CA GLY A 78 -16.58 26.94 17.10
C GLY A 78 -15.16 26.40 16.97
N ILE A 79 -15.01 25.14 16.56
CA ILE A 79 -13.70 24.51 16.32
C ILE A 79 -12.94 25.29 15.22
N ASN A 80 -13.60 25.61 14.11
CA ASN A 80 -12.99 26.37 13.01
C ASN A 80 -12.58 27.78 13.45
N ALA A 81 -13.41 28.47 14.25
CA ALA A 81 -13.08 29.80 14.78
C ALA A 81 -11.88 29.78 15.73
N VAL A 82 -11.74 28.74 16.56
CA VAL A 82 -10.57 28.55 17.42
C VAL A 82 -9.33 28.23 16.58
N LEU A 83 -9.44 27.34 15.59
CA LEU A 83 -8.32 26.95 14.72
C LEU A 83 -7.82 28.09 13.82
N ALA A 84 -8.71 28.99 13.40
CA ALA A 84 -8.39 30.19 12.63
C ALA A 84 -7.57 31.21 13.45
N ARG A 85 -7.66 31.16 14.79
CA ARG A 85 -6.88 32.02 15.71
C ARG A 85 -5.50 31.46 16.03
N VAL A 86 -5.24 30.20 15.71
CA VAL A 86 -3.91 29.60 15.87
C VAL A 86 -3.06 30.02 14.67
N PRO A 87 -1.92 30.71 14.84
CA PRO A 87 -1.07 31.09 13.71
C PRO A 87 -0.63 29.85 12.95
N VAL A 88 -0.76 29.88 11.62
CA VAL A 88 -0.04 28.92 10.75
C VAL A 88 1.41 29.40 10.74
N PRO A 89 2.40 28.56 11.08
CA PRO A 89 3.79 28.94 10.87
C PRO A 89 3.95 29.36 9.40
N LEU A 90 4.36 30.61 9.17
CA LEU A 90 4.50 31.21 7.82
C LEU A 90 5.71 30.67 7.04
N ALA A 91 6.29 29.55 7.46
CA ALA A 91 7.50 29.02 6.87
C ALA A 91 7.28 27.60 6.37
N GLN A 92 7.84 27.34 5.19
CA GLN A 92 8.29 26.05 4.68
C GLN A 92 9.32 25.37 5.61
N GLU A 93 9.18 25.50 6.93
CA GLU A 93 9.82 24.58 7.85
C GLU A 93 9.14 23.24 7.64
N ALA A 94 9.79 22.41 6.82
CA ALA A 94 9.36 21.05 6.56
C ALA A 94 9.18 20.38 7.92
N ILE A 95 7.91 20.17 8.31
CA ILE A 95 7.57 19.49 9.57
C ILE A 95 8.40 18.21 9.59
N PRO A 96 9.31 18.03 10.57
CA PRO A 96 10.25 16.92 10.55
C PRO A 96 9.50 15.61 10.38
N GLU A 97 9.86 14.87 9.34
CA GLU A 97 9.25 13.58 9.07
C GLU A 97 9.81 12.54 10.03
N THR A 98 9.12 12.33 11.14
CA THR A 98 9.45 11.25 12.07
C THR A 98 8.78 9.94 11.63
N PRO A 99 9.40 8.77 11.86
CA PRO A 99 8.78 7.47 11.53
C PRO A 99 7.40 7.29 12.17
N LYS A 100 7.20 7.81 13.38
CA LYS A 100 5.91 7.77 14.08
C LYS A 100 4.83 8.58 13.36
N ARG A 101 5.15 9.80 12.92
CA ARG A 101 4.23 10.64 12.15
C ARG A 101 3.92 10.02 10.79
N ALA A 102 4.93 9.50 10.09
CA ALA A 102 4.74 8.82 8.81
C ALA A 102 3.82 7.61 8.92
N ALA A 103 3.97 6.77 9.96
CA ALA A 103 3.10 5.62 10.21
C ALA A 103 1.64 6.03 10.48
N LEU A 104 1.46 7.13 11.20
CA LEU A 104 0.15 7.68 11.51
C LEU A 104 -0.57 8.23 10.27
N LEU A 105 0.13 9.01 9.45
CA LEU A 105 -0.39 9.50 8.17
C LEU A 105 -0.68 8.35 7.20
N ALA A 106 0.19 7.35 7.14
CA ALA A 106 -0.02 6.15 6.33
C ALA A 106 -1.30 5.41 6.76
N THR A 107 -1.53 5.28 8.06
CA THR A 107 -2.74 4.63 8.58
C THR A 107 -4.00 5.43 8.26
N LEU A 108 -3.97 6.75 8.46
CA LEU A 108 -5.09 7.63 8.09
C LEU A 108 -5.41 7.53 6.59
N ASN A 109 -4.38 7.58 5.73
CA ASN A 109 -4.54 7.45 4.30
C ASN A 109 -5.04 6.06 3.90
N GLY A 110 -4.55 4.97 4.50
CA GLY A 110 -5.06 3.64 4.20
C GLY A 110 -6.54 3.46 4.57
N VAL A 111 -6.96 4.01 5.71
CA VAL A 111 -8.34 3.90 6.22
C VAL A 111 -9.34 4.77 5.48
N MET A 112 -8.96 6.01 5.11
CA MET A 112 -9.89 7.01 4.57
C MET A 112 -9.27 7.94 3.51
N GLY A 113 -8.19 7.53 2.87
CA GLY A 113 -7.44 8.38 1.96
C GLY A 113 -8.21 8.86 0.73
N ASP A 114 -9.19 8.10 0.25
CA ASP A 114 -10.12 8.56 -0.79
C ASP A 114 -10.95 9.78 -0.33
N LYS A 115 -11.32 9.81 0.95
CA LYS A 115 -12.03 10.96 1.57
C LYS A 115 -11.12 12.14 1.81
N LEU A 116 -9.85 11.91 2.18
CA LEU A 116 -8.87 12.98 2.31
C LEU A 116 -8.67 13.70 0.96
N ILE A 117 -8.56 12.93 -0.13
CA ILE A 117 -8.44 13.48 -1.48
C ILE A 117 -9.72 14.22 -1.89
N ALA A 118 -10.90 13.62 -1.69
CA ALA A 118 -12.18 14.23 -2.04
C ALA A 118 -12.49 15.53 -1.26
N SER A 119 -11.90 15.68 -0.07
CA SER A 119 -12.05 16.89 0.78
C SER A 119 -10.91 17.90 0.61
N HIS A 120 -9.97 17.64 -0.31
CA HIS A 120 -8.76 18.46 -0.49
C HIS A 120 -7.98 18.68 0.81
N ASN A 121 -7.90 17.63 1.64
CA ASN A 121 -7.27 17.67 2.94
C ASN A 121 -5.74 17.56 2.80
N ALA A 122 -4.98 18.41 3.50
CA ALA A 122 -3.51 18.41 3.38
C ALA A 122 -2.83 17.16 3.98
N LEU A 123 -3.57 16.31 4.70
CA LEU A 123 -3.10 15.01 5.18
C LEU A 123 -3.13 13.93 4.09
N ALA A 124 -3.73 14.21 2.93
CA ALA A 124 -3.70 13.30 1.79
C ALA A 124 -2.25 13.12 1.31
N THR A 125 -1.77 11.88 1.28
CA THR A 125 -0.39 11.57 0.90
C THR A 125 -0.28 11.49 -0.63
N PRO A 126 0.54 12.34 -1.28
CA PRO A 126 0.82 12.18 -2.70
C PRO A 126 1.70 10.96 -2.95
N MET A 127 1.63 10.39 -4.15
CA MET A 127 2.56 9.34 -4.55
C MET A 127 3.95 9.93 -4.78
N THR A 128 4.98 9.33 -4.18
CA THR A 128 6.38 9.73 -4.39
C THR A 128 7.28 8.50 -4.45
N LEU A 129 8.25 8.53 -5.35
CA LEU A 129 9.40 7.63 -5.32
C LEU A 129 10.47 8.23 -4.41
N ARG A 130 11.05 7.42 -3.53
CA ARG A 130 11.91 7.88 -2.44
C ARG A 130 13.21 7.10 -2.39
N TYR A 131 14.28 7.77 -2.03
CA TYR A 131 15.59 7.17 -1.81
C TYR A 131 16.16 7.73 -0.50
N GLN A 132 16.70 6.86 0.35
CA GLN A 132 17.18 7.21 1.69
C GLN A 132 16.16 8.01 2.53
N GLY A 133 14.87 7.68 2.38
CA GLY A 133 13.79 8.34 3.11
C GLY A 133 13.45 9.75 2.62
N ALA A 134 14.00 10.24 1.51
CA ALA A 134 13.67 11.51 0.87
C ALA A 134 12.99 11.30 -0.50
N PRO A 135 12.04 12.16 -0.92
CA PRO A 135 11.45 12.06 -2.25
C PRO A 135 12.49 12.39 -3.33
N LEU A 136 12.48 11.62 -4.42
CA LEU A 136 13.29 11.90 -5.60
C LEU A 136 12.80 13.20 -6.25
N ASN A 137 13.75 14.02 -6.68
CA ASN A 137 13.50 15.22 -7.47
C ASN A 137 14.02 14.98 -8.89
N TRP A 138 13.12 14.98 -9.87
CA TRP A 138 13.45 14.77 -11.28
C TRP A 138 14.48 15.76 -11.84
N HIS A 139 14.54 16.97 -11.28
CA HIS A 139 15.50 18.01 -11.69
C HIS A 139 16.85 17.90 -10.97
N ALA A 140 16.93 17.10 -9.91
CA ALA A 140 18.11 16.97 -9.05
C ALA A 140 18.21 15.52 -8.54
N MET A 141 18.40 14.59 -9.48
CA MET A 141 18.59 13.18 -9.15
C MET A 141 19.88 12.98 -8.33
N PRO A 142 19.91 12.03 -7.37
CA PRO A 142 21.10 11.78 -6.56
C PRO A 142 22.33 11.47 -7.43
N PRO A 143 23.49 12.12 -7.18
CA PRO A 143 24.68 11.94 -8.01
C PRO A 143 25.22 10.51 -7.95
N GLU A 144 24.98 9.77 -6.87
CA GLU A 144 25.37 8.36 -6.76
C GLU A 144 24.63 7.42 -7.74
N PHE A 145 23.55 7.89 -8.38
CA PHE A 145 22.86 7.12 -9.41
C PHE A 145 23.63 7.11 -10.73
N ALA A 146 24.61 8.01 -10.91
CA ALA A 146 25.46 8.03 -12.09
C ALA A 146 26.19 6.69 -12.28
N GLY A 147 25.99 6.06 -13.42
CA GLY A 147 26.57 4.76 -13.75
C GLY A 147 25.80 3.55 -13.19
N GLN A 148 24.83 3.76 -12.30
CA GLN A 148 23.94 2.70 -11.83
C GLN A 148 22.90 2.40 -12.90
N ARG A 149 22.64 1.10 -13.14
CA ARG A 149 21.71 0.66 -14.20
C ARG A 149 20.62 -0.28 -13.72
N ARG A 150 20.64 -0.65 -12.44
CA ARG A 150 19.72 -1.61 -11.83
C ARG A 150 18.95 -0.94 -10.69
N VAL A 151 17.63 -0.98 -10.75
CA VAL A 151 16.75 -0.41 -9.73
C VAL A 151 15.94 -1.52 -9.06
N LEU A 152 15.90 -1.49 -7.72
CA LEU A 152 15.01 -2.32 -6.92
C LEU A 152 13.89 -1.44 -6.36
N LEU A 153 12.69 -1.55 -6.93
CA LEU A 153 11.50 -0.84 -6.46
C LEU A 153 10.85 -1.59 -5.30
N MET A 154 10.62 -0.89 -4.19
CA MET A 154 10.03 -1.40 -2.97
C MET A 154 8.60 -0.85 -2.82
N VAL A 155 7.59 -1.71 -2.91
CA VAL A 155 6.16 -1.30 -2.91
C VAL A 155 5.46 -1.81 -1.65
N HIS A 156 5.16 -0.91 -0.71
CA HIS A 156 4.54 -1.27 0.58
C HIS A 156 3.05 -1.65 0.47
N GLY A 157 2.51 -2.20 1.55
CA GLY A 157 1.11 -2.60 1.68
C GLY A 157 0.17 -1.51 2.20
N LEU A 158 -1.07 -1.92 2.51
CA LEU A 158 -2.10 -1.06 3.09
C LEU A 158 -1.66 -0.47 4.45
N CYS A 159 -2.02 0.79 4.72
CA CYS A 159 -1.66 1.54 5.94
C CYS A 159 -0.16 1.57 6.27
N MET A 160 0.70 1.39 5.27
CA MET A 160 2.15 1.46 5.41
C MET A 160 2.76 2.65 4.68
N ASN A 161 4.03 2.92 4.95
CA ASN A 161 4.90 3.81 4.19
C ASN A 161 6.27 3.16 3.91
N ASP A 162 7.10 3.83 3.12
CA ASP A 162 8.47 3.46 2.75
C ASP A 162 9.39 3.15 3.94
N LEU A 163 9.29 3.87 5.04
CA LEU A 163 10.19 3.69 6.20
C LEU A 163 9.94 2.36 6.93
N GLN A 164 8.75 1.77 6.76
CA GLN A 164 8.36 0.53 7.44
C GLN A 164 8.91 -0.75 6.78
N TRP A 165 9.69 -0.62 5.71
CA TRP A 165 10.54 -1.71 5.22
C TRP A 165 11.70 -2.02 6.17
N GLN A 166 12.09 -1.04 7.01
CA GLN A 166 13.05 -1.26 8.07
C GLN A 166 12.33 -1.84 9.31
N THR A 167 12.50 -3.14 9.52
CA THR A 167 11.93 -3.83 10.69
C THR A 167 12.95 -3.94 11.80
N GLN A 168 12.51 -3.70 13.04
CA GLN A 168 13.31 -3.96 14.24
C GLN A 168 12.76 -5.21 14.92
N THR A 169 13.60 -6.21 15.10
CA THR A 169 13.26 -7.43 15.83
C THR A 169 14.04 -7.47 17.12
N LYS A 170 13.33 -7.66 18.24
CA LYS A 170 13.97 -7.90 19.55
C LYS A 170 14.35 -9.38 19.62
N GLY A 171 15.62 -9.68 19.39
CA GLY A 171 16.19 -10.98 19.72
C GLY A 171 16.37 -11.12 21.23
N LYS A 172 16.67 -12.35 21.70
CA LYS A 172 16.92 -12.63 23.13
C LYS A 172 18.06 -11.78 23.72
N ASP A 173 19.05 -11.38 22.91
CA ASP A 173 20.24 -10.67 23.40
C ASP A 173 20.62 -9.39 22.63
N LYS A 174 20.04 -9.10 21.45
CA LYS A 174 20.30 -7.86 20.66
C LYS A 174 19.10 -7.46 19.80
N GLU A 175 18.91 -6.15 19.62
CA GLU A 175 18.04 -5.60 18.58
C GLU A 175 18.70 -5.81 17.21
N GLN A 176 17.96 -6.43 16.29
CA GLN A 176 18.38 -6.64 14.91
C GLN A 176 17.46 -5.87 13.98
N THR A 177 18.06 -5.00 13.16
CA THR A 177 17.34 -4.21 12.16
C THR A 177 17.49 -4.89 10.81
N LEU A 178 16.37 -5.27 10.18
CA LEU A 178 16.34 -5.98 8.90
C LEU A 178 15.58 -5.15 7.86
N ASN A 179 16.16 -5.04 6.67
CA ASN A 179 15.49 -4.49 5.48
C ASN A 179 15.90 -5.35 4.28
N HIS A 180 14.92 -6.05 3.69
CA HIS A 180 15.16 -6.92 2.54
C HIS A 180 15.71 -6.15 1.35
N GLY A 181 15.22 -4.93 1.11
CA GLY A 181 15.62 -4.09 -0.01
C GLY A 181 17.10 -3.71 0.06
N GLU A 182 17.56 -3.24 1.22
CA GLU A 182 18.96 -2.87 1.44
C GLU A 182 19.91 -4.07 1.31
N ILE A 183 19.50 -5.25 1.80
CA ILE A 183 20.30 -6.47 1.69
C ILE A 183 20.40 -6.92 0.23
N LEU A 184 19.29 -6.93 -0.50
CA LEU A 184 19.29 -7.24 -1.93
C LEU A 184 20.10 -6.23 -2.73
N ALA A 185 19.94 -4.94 -2.45
CA ALA A 185 20.66 -3.86 -3.11
C ALA A 185 22.17 -3.98 -2.95
N SER A 186 22.64 -4.12 -1.72
CA SER A 186 24.07 -4.28 -1.43
C SER A 186 24.67 -5.59 -1.97
N THR A 187 23.87 -6.66 -2.03
CA THR A 187 24.36 -7.97 -2.50
C THR A 187 24.34 -8.11 -4.02
N LEU A 188 23.37 -7.49 -4.70
CA LEU A 188 23.11 -7.68 -6.14
C LEU A 188 23.38 -6.43 -7.00
N GLY A 189 23.79 -5.32 -6.37
CA GLY A 189 24.14 -4.09 -7.08
C GLY A 189 22.92 -3.30 -7.57
N TYR A 190 21.82 -3.31 -6.82
CA TYR A 190 20.66 -2.46 -7.10
C TYR A 190 20.75 -1.12 -6.38
N VAL A 191 20.09 -0.11 -6.93
CA VAL A 191 19.65 1.08 -6.18
C VAL A 191 18.24 0.83 -5.62
N PRO A 192 18.05 0.81 -4.29
CA PRO A 192 16.74 0.60 -3.69
C PRO A 192 15.92 1.89 -3.71
N VAL A 193 14.81 1.90 -4.45
CA VAL A 193 13.86 3.01 -4.53
C VAL A 193 12.56 2.58 -3.88
N TYR A 194 12.04 3.38 -2.95
CA TYR A 194 10.85 3.07 -2.18
C TYR A 194 9.66 3.88 -2.66
N LEU A 195 8.53 3.21 -2.88
CA LEU A 195 7.27 3.89 -3.17
C LEU A 195 6.63 4.34 -1.85
N ARG A 196 6.18 5.59 -1.79
CA ARG A 196 5.18 6.05 -0.82
C ARG A 196 3.92 6.43 -1.56
N TYR A 197 2.76 5.93 -1.12
CA TYR A 197 1.47 6.24 -1.75
C TYR A 197 0.29 6.19 -0.78
N ASN A 198 -0.83 6.77 -1.19
CA ASN A 198 -2.09 6.69 -0.46
C ASN A 198 -2.78 5.35 -0.73
N SER A 199 -2.57 4.39 0.18
CA SER A 199 -3.16 3.05 0.08
C SER A 199 -4.68 2.98 0.27
N GLY A 200 -5.35 4.09 0.61
CA GLY A 200 -6.81 4.15 0.66
C GLY A 200 -7.47 4.52 -0.68
N LEU A 201 -6.70 4.96 -1.66
CA LEU A 201 -7.20 5.16 -3.02
C LEU A 201 -7.49 3.82 -3.71
N PRO A 202 -8.36 3.81 -4.75
CA PRO A 202 -8.55 2.63 -5.59
C PRO A 202 -7.22 2.08 -6.11
N ILE A 203 -7.12 0.75 -6.21
CA ILE A 203 -5.89 0.09 -6.69
C ILE A 203 -5.61 0.45 -8.14
N SER A 204 -6.67 0.66 -8.94
CA SER A 204 -6.59 1.15 -10.32
C SER A 204 -5.90 2.51 -10.41
N GLN A 205 -6.34 3.49 -9.60
CA GLN A 205 -5.76 4.83 -9.57
C GLN A 205 -4.30 4.82 -9.11
N ASN A 206 -3.99 4.06 -8.06
CA ASN A 206 -2.60 3.87 -7.63
C ASN A 206 -1.76 3.18 -8.71
N GLY A 207 -2.33 2.25 -9.49
CA GLY A 207 -1.65 1.61 -10.62
C GLY A 207 -1.32 2.60 -11.73
N GLN A 208 -2.29 3.44 -12.14
CA GLN A 208 -2.09 4.47 -13.16
C GLN A 208 -0.98 5.46 -12.76
N GLU A 209 -1.04 5.98 -11.53
CA GLU A 209 -0.03 6.91 -11.03
C GLU A 209 1.34 6.25 -10.94
N LEU A 210 1.43 5.00 -10.45
CA LEU A 210 2.71 4.29 -10.38
C LEU A 210 3.30 4.04 -11.77
N ALA A 211 2.48 3.72 -12.78
CA ALA A 211 2.93 3.58 -14.16
C ALA A 211 3.56 4.88 -14.69
N SER A 212 2.94 6.03 -14.37
CA SER A 212 3.45 7.36 -14.70
C SER A 212 4.76 7.67 -13.98
N GLN A 213 4.84 7.42 -12.66
CA GLN A 213 6.03 7.64 -11.84
C GLN A 213 7.23 6.80 -12.33
N LEU A 214 6.99 5.55 -12.76
CA LEU A 214 8.05 4.70 -13.33
C LEU A 214 8.51 5.18 -14.71
N ALA A 215 7.61 5.74 -15.53
CA ALA A 215 7.99 6.39 -16.78
C ALA A 215 8.86 7.64 -16.52
N GLN A 216 8.50 8.45 -15.51
CA GLN A 216 9.30 9.61 -15.09
C GLN A 216 10.67 9.18 -14.56
N LEU A 217 10.72 8.12 -13.74
CA LEU A 217 11.96 7.55 -13.23
C LEU A 217 12.88 7.11 -14.37
N ALA A 218 12.37 6.35 -15.33
CA ALA A 218 13.15 5.88 -16.47
C ALA A 218 13.65 7.04 -17.36
N THR A 219 12.86 8.11 -17.50
CA THR A 219 13.20 9.29 -18.30
C THR A 219 14.31 10.14 -17.65
N HIS A 220 14.25 10.32 -16.33
CA HIS A 220 15.15 11.22 -15.61
C HIS A 220 16.34 10.49 -14.98
N TRP A 221 16.42 9.16 -15.11
CA TRP A 221 17.53 8.40 -14.57
C TRP A 221 18.86 8.85 -15.21
N PRO A 222 19.93 9.11 -14.42
CA PRO A 222 21.24 9.43 -14.98
C PRO A 222 21.79 8.28 -15.85
N GLY A 223 21.74 8.46 -17.17
CA GLY A 223 22.11 7.43 -18.14
C GLY A 223 20.90 6.61 -18.60
N HIS A 224 20.89 5.30 -18.36
CA HIS A 224 19.75 4.44 -18.66
C HIS A 224 19.57 3.36 -17.60
N ILE A 225 18.32 3.00 -17.33
CA ILE A 225 17.98 1.83 -16.53
C ILE A 225 18.02 0.61 -17.45
N SER A 226 18.85 -0.38 -17.13
CA SER A 226 18.88 -1.67 -17.83
C SER A 226 17.92 -2.70 -17.22
N GLU A 227 17.61 -2.53 -15.93
CA GLU A 227 16.82 -3.48 -15.17
C GLU A 227 16.04 -2.79 -14.04
N ILE A 228 14.75 -3.11 -13.97
CA ILE A 228 13.89 -2.86 -12.82
C ILE A 228 13.47 -4.21 -12.25
N SER A 229 13.71 -4.39 -10.96
CA SER A 229 13.15 -5.47 -10.15
C SER A 229 12.24 -4.87 -9.10
N VAL A 230 11.13 -5.55 -8.77
CA VAL A 230 10.18 -5.05 -7.78
C VAL A 230 10.02 -6.07 -6.66
N LEU A 231 10.12 -5.59 -5.43
CA LEU A 231 9.70 -6.31 -4.24
C LEU A 231 8.43 -5.65 -3.69
N ALA A 232 7.32 -6.35 -3.81
CA ALA A 232 6.00 -5.84 -3.49
C ALA A 232 5.40 -6.60 -2.31
N TYR A 233 4.96 -5.87 -1.28
CA TYR A 233 4.38 -6.43 -0.07
C TYR A 233 2.87 -6.23 -0.03
N SER A 234 2.12 -7.30 0.23
CA SER A 234 0.67 -7.27 0.44
C SER A 234 -0.04 -6.55 -0.72
N MET A 235 -0.84 -5.52 -0.42
CA MET A 235 -1.51 -4.64 -1.40
C MET A 235 -0.55 -4.09 -2.48
N GLY A 236 0.72 -3.84 -2.17
CA GLY A 236 1.69 -3.32 -3.14
C GLY A 236 1.83 -4.22 -4.38
N GLY A 237 1.63 -5.53 -4.23
CA GLY A 237 1.64 -6.47 -5.34
C GLY A 237 0.46 -6.30 -6.30
N LEU A 238 -0.69 -5.86 -5.79
CA LEU A 238 -1.86 -5.52 -6.60
C LEU A 238 -1.62 -4.20 -7.35
N VAL A 239 -1.03 -3.21 -6.67
CA VAL A 239 -0.69 -1.91 -7.27
C VAL A 239 0.29 -2.05 -8.42
N ILE A 240 1.39 -2.79 -8.27
CA ILE A 240 2.35 -2.98 -9.37
C ILE A 240 1.77 -3.78 -10.54
N ARG A 241 0.89 -4.76 -10.29
CA ARG A 241 0.19 -5.48 -11.37
C ARG A 241 -0.75 -4.55 -12.14
N SER A 242 -1.48 -3.68 -11.43
CA SER A 242 -2.29 -2.64 -12.04
C SER A 242 -1.42 -1.66 -12.85
N ALA A 243 -0.28 -1.24 -12.32
CA ALA A 243 0.66 -0.38 -13.04
C ALA A 243 1.21 -1.01 -14.32
N CYS A 244 1.54 -2.31 -14.30
CA CYS A 244 1.96 -3.03 -15.52
C CYS A 244 0.84 -3.02 -16.58
N HIS A 245 -0.42 -3.19 -16.17
CA HIS A 245 -1.55 -3.09 -17.09
C HIS A 245 -1.65 -1.71 -17.72
N TYR A 246 -1.68 -0.64 -16.91
CA TYR A 246 -1.82 0.72 -17.43
C TYR A 246 -0.62 1.16 -18.26
N ALA A 247 0.59 0.73 -17.90
CA ALA A 247 1.79 0.98 -18.70
C ALA A 247 1.74 0.33 -20.09
N SER A 248 1.11 -0.84 -20.21
CA SER A 248 0.89 -1.49 -21.52
C SER A 248 -0.13 -0.74 -22.39
N GLN A 249 -1.09 -0.04 -21.78
CA GLN A 249 -2.08 0.77 -22.49
C GLN A 249 -1.52 2.15 -22.92
N SER A 250 -0.53 2.67 -22.19
CA SER A 250 0.06 3.97 -22.44
C SER A 250 1.39 3.92 -23.21
N GLU A 251 1.75 2.77 -23.79
CA GLU A 251 3.02 2.51 -24.50
C GLU A 251 4.27 2.95 -23.73
N ALA A 252 4.25 2.83 -22.40
CA ALA A 252 5.40 3.20 -21.59
C ALA A 252 6.59 2.27 -21.88
N SER A 253 7.81 2.79 -21.82
CA SER A 253 9.04 2.03 -22.15
C SER A 253 9.57 1.19 -20.99
N TRP A 254 9.31 1.59 -19.74
CA TRP A 254 9.84 0.93 -18.54
C TRP A 254 9.45 -0.56 -18.39
N PRO A 255 8.29 -1.07 -18.87
CA PRO A 255 8.00 -2.50 -18.82
C PRO A 255 9.02 -3.35 -19.60
N GLY A 256 9.71 -2.79 -20.62
CA GLY A 256 10.75 -3.50 -21.36
C GLY A 256 12.00 -3.83 -20.53
N VAL A 257 12.24 -3.07 -19.47
CA VAL A 257 13.36 -3.29 -18.53
C VAL A 257 12.90 -3.89 -17.20
N LEU A 258 11.60 -4.16 -17.01
CA LEU A 258 11.10 -4.91 -15.86
C LEU A 258 11.49 -6.39 -16.00
N LYS A 259 12.33 -6.90 -15.10
CA LYS A 259 12.82 -8.29 -15.17
C LYS A 259 12.20 -9.19 -14.11
N ASN A 260 12.06 -8.69 -12.88
CA ASN A 260 11.60 -9.50 -11.75
C ASN A 260 10.47 -8.81 -10.98
N LEU A 261 9.42 -9.57 -10.65
CA LEU A 261 8.37 -9.17 -9.71
C LEU A 261 8.26 -10.19 -8.58
N VAL A 262 8.57 -9.78 -7.36
CA VAL A 262 8.47 -10.63 -6.19
C VAL A 262 7.33 -10.16 -5.29
N PHE A 263 6.35 -11.04 -5.09
CA PHE A 263 5.16 -10.80 -4.27
C PHE A 263 5.31 -11.42 -2.89
N LEU A 264 5.24 -10.59 -1.84
CA LEU A 264 5.28 -11.02 -0.45
C LEU A 264 3.87 -10.95 0.15
N GLY A 265 3.20 -12.10 0.26
CA GLY A 265 1.87 -12.21 0.87
C GLY A 265 0.79 -11.41 0.13
N THR A 266 0.94 -11.19 -1.18
CA THR A 266 -0.02 -10.38 -1.96
C THR A 266 -1.37 -11.08 -2.08
N PRO A 267 -2.50 -10.47 -1.67
CA PRO A 267 -3.81 -11.08 -1.80
C PRO A 267 -4.35 -10.99 -3.24
N HIS A 268 -3.78 -11.76 -4.17
CA HIS A 268 -4.12 -11.70 -5.60
C HIS A 268 -5.62 -11.88 -5.89
N HIS A 269 -6.29 -12.70 -5.08
CA HIS A 269 -7.73 -13.00 -5.17
C HIS A 269 -8.51 -12.46 -3.97
N GLY A 270 -7.95 -11.44 -3.33
CA GLY A 270 -8.53 -10.80 -2.17
C GLY A 270 -8.20 -11.47 -0.84
N ALA A 271 -8.64 -10.82 0.23
CA ALA A 271 -8.46 -11.25 1.60
C ALA A 271 -9.77 -11.05 2.39
N PRO A 272 -10.20 -12.01 3.23
CA PRO A 272 -11.40 -11.85 4.04
C PRO A 272 -11.27 -10.68 5.02
N LEU A 273 -12.03 -9.59 4.83
CA LEU A 273 -11.94 -8.38 5.66
C LEU A 273 -12.24 -8.57 7.14
N GLU A 274 -12.84 -9.68 7.55
CA GLU A 274 -13.06 -10.00 8.97
C GLU A 274 -11.72 -10.01 9.74
N HIS A 275 -10.62 -10.35 9.06
CA HIS A 275 -9.26 -10.30 9.61
C HIS A 275 -8.61 -8.90 9.50
N ALA A 276 -9.10 -8.04 8.60
CA ALA A 276 -8.60 -6.67 8.44
C ALA A 276 -8.99 -5.75 9.61
N GLY A 277 -10.10 -6.04 10.31
CA GLY A 277 -10.50 -5.29 11.51
C GLY A 277 -9.49 -5.44 12.65
N HIS A 278 -9.10 -6.68 12.96
CA HIS A 278 -8.07 -6.95 13.96
C HIS A 278 -6.69 -6.41 13.56
N TRP A 279 -6.39 -6.39 12.25
CA TRP A 279 -5.18 -5.78 11.71
C TRP A 279 -5.14 -4.25 11.88
N LEU A 280 -6.26 -3.55 11.67
CA LEU A 280 -6.36 -2.10 11.91
C LEU A 280 -6.17 -1.76 13.40
N GLU A 281 -6.71 -2.58 14.30
CA GLU A 281 -6.54 -2.44 15.76
C GLU A 281 -5.07 -2.59 16.19
N GLN A 282 -4.28 -3.41 15.48
CA GLN A 282 -2.85 -3.59 15.79
C GLN A 282 -1.95 -2.43 15.30
N LEU A 283 -2.38 -1.68 14.28
CA LEU A 283 -1.60 -0.55 13.74
C LEU A 283 -1.85 0.77 14.48
N LEU A 284 -3.01 0.92 15.13
CA LEU A 284 -3.37 2.07 15.95
C LEU A 284 -3.66 1.60 17.37
N PRO A 285 -2.73 1.73 18.33
CA PRO A 285 -3.07 1.57 19.74
C PRO A 285 -4.16 2.58 20.06
N ALA A 286 -5.33 2.09 20.48
CA ALA A 286 -6.44 2.92 20.91
C ALA A 286 -5.98 3.81 22.06
N THR A 287 -5.66 5.06 21.72
CA THR A 287 -5.42 6.15 22.67
C THR A 287 -6.68 6.99 22.75
N ALA A 288 -6.85 7.76 23.83
CA ALA A 288 -7.98 8.67 24.00
C ALA A 288 -8.17 9.64 22.81
N TYR A 289 -7.12 9.87 22.01
CA TYR A 289 -7.11 10.73 20.81
C TYR A 289 -7.38 10.00 19.49
N THR A 290 -7.35 8.66 19.44
CA THR A 290 -7.55 7.87 18.20
C THR A 290 -8.89 7.09 18.18
N GLU A 291 -9.53 6.91 19.34
CA GLU A 291 -10.81 6.22 19.53
C GLU A 291 -11.96 6.72 18.61
N PRO A 292 -12.18 8.04 18.41
CA PRO A 292 -13.23 8.51 17.49
C PRO A 292 -12.93 8.15 16.02
N PHE A 293 -11.67 7.95 15.68
CA PHE A 293 -11.20 7.67 14.32
C PHE A 293 -11.24 6.17 13.99
N VAL A 294 -11.10 5.28 14.98
CA VAL A 294 -11.42 3.85 14.84
C VAL A 294 -12.88 3.65 14.43
N ARG A 295 -13.79 4.51 14.90
CA ARG A 295 -15.21 4.49 14.48
C ARG A 295 -15.41 4.95 13.04
N LEU A 296 -14.60 5.90 12.55
CA LEU A 296 -14.58 6.29 11.14
C LEU A 296 -13.97 5.21 10.24
N ALA A 297 -13.12 4.32 10.77
CA ALA A 297 -12.59 3.17 10.02
C ALA A 297 -13.66 2.15 9.57
N ARG A 298 -14.89 2.26 10.07
CA ARG A 298 -16.06 1.56 9.51
C ARG A 298 -16.40 2.04 8.09
N LEU A 299 -16.02 3.27 7.74
CA LEU A 299 -15.97 3.75 6.36
C LEU A 299 -14.74 3.13 5.70
N ARG A 300 -14.91 1.94 5.13
CA ARG A 300 -13.87 1.27 4.36
C ARG A 300 -13.50 2.14 3.15
N SER A 301 -12.24 2.58 3.08
CA SER A 301 -11.69 3.28 1.90
C SER A 301 -11.89 2.45 0.62
N ALA A 302 -11.79 3.09 -0.53
CA ALA A 302 -11.85 2.40 -1.81
C ALA A 302 -10.76 1.32 -1.93
N GLY A 303 -9.52 1.62 -1.50
CA GLY A 303 -8.43 0.65 -1.48
C GLY A 303 -8.70 -0.58 -0.63
N ILE A 304 -9.35 -0.44 0.55
CA ILE A 304 -9.75 -1.59 1.38
C ILE A 304 -10.82 -2.44 0.69
N LYS A 305 -11.76 -1.81 -0.03
CA LYS A 305 -12.78 -2.53 -0.80
C LYS A 305 -12.16 -3.30 -1.96
N ASP A 306 -11.26 -2.66 -2.70
CA ASP A 306 -10.53 -3.31 -3.80
C ASP A 306 -9.69 -4.47 -3.28
N LEU A 307 -8.98 -4.30 -2.16
CA LEU A 307 -8.18 -5.35 -1.52
C LEU A 307 -9.02 -6.56 -1.11
N ARG A 308 -10.24 -6.34 -0.59
CA ARG A 308 -11.15 -7.43 -0.23
C ARG A 308 -11.44 -8.34 -1.41
N HIS A 309 -11.65 -7.73 -2.56
CA HIS A 309 -12.09 -8.43 -3.77
C HIS A 309 -10.94 -8.73 -4.73
N GLY A 310 -9.72 -8.23 -4.48
CA GLY A 310 -8.62 -8.27 -5.43
C GLY A 310 -8.92 -7.52 -6.72
N THR A 311 -9.66 -6.41 -6.65
CA THR A 311 -10.00 -5.56 -7.81
C THR A 311 -8.78 -4.71 -8.17
N LEU A 312 -8.41 -4.70 -9.46
CA LEU A 312 -7.18 -4.05 -9.94
C LEU A 312 -7.43 -2.95 -10.96
N LEU A 313 -8.51 -3.08 -11.71
CA LEU A 313 -8.84 -2.27 -12.88
C LEU A 313 -10.13 -1.50 -12.61
N ASP A 314 -10.24 -0.31 -13.20
CA ASP A 314 -11.53 0.37 -13.26
C ASP A 314 -12.40 -0.35 -14.28
N ASP A 315 -13.46 -0.99 -13.80
CA ASP A 315 -14.34 -1.77 -14.65
C ASP A 315 -15.32 -0.84 -15.37
N GLN A 316 -15.12 -0.66 -16.67
CA GLN A 316 -15.93 0.22 -17.53
C GLN A 316 -16.76 -0.56 -18.56
N ASP A 317 -16.79 -1.89 -18.51
CA ASP A 317 -17.52 -2.70 -19.50
C ASP A 317 -18.92 -3.11 -19.01
N PRO A 318 -20.00 -2.42 -19.45
CA PRO A 318 -21.37 -2.73 -19.07
C PRO A 318 -21.92 -4.00 -19.73
N THR A 319 -21.18 -4.63 -20.66
CA THR A 319 -21.64 -5.81 -21.41
C THR A 319 -21.15 -7.14 -20.81
N ARG A 320 -20.49 -7.09 -19.65
CA ARG A 320 -19.81 -8.26 -19.11
C ARG A 320 -20.80 -9.37 -18.73
N ASP A 321 -20.39 -10.59 -19.07
CA ASP A 321 -21.11 -11.83 -18.80
C ASP A 321 -21.40 -12.00 -17.29
N THR A 322 -22.67 -11.83 -16.93
CA THR A 322 -23.17 -11.88 -15.55
C THR A 322 -23.25 -13.32 -15.00
N ALA A 323 -22.95 -14.33 -15.83
CA ALA A 323 -22.99 -15.74 -15.46
C ALA A 323 -21.78 -16.20 -14.62
N SER A 324 -20.71 -15.39 -14.53
CA SER A 324 -19.51 -15.74 -13.75
C SER A 324 -19.69 -15.52 -12.25
N THR A 325 -19.12 -16.43 -11.43
CA THR A 325 -19.12 -16.27 -9.97
C THR A 325 -18.21 -15.14 -9.50
N ASP A 326 -17.14 -14.83 -10.25
CA ASP A 326 -16.30 -13.65 -10.06
C ASP A 326 -16.48 -12.68 -11.25
N PRO A 327 -17.03 -11.48 -11.07
CA PRO A 327 -17.27 -10.56 -12.17
C PRO A 327 -16.01 -9.81 -12.63
N ARG A 328 -14.88 -9.92 -11.93
CA ARG A 328 -13.66 -9.16 -12.24
C ARG A 328 -13.11 -9.49 -13.64
N PRO A 329 -12.44 -8.54 -14.31
CA PRO A 329 -11.67 -8.85 -15.51
C PRO A 329 -10.45 -9.69 -15.11
N PRO A 330 -10.13 -10.78 -15.82
CA PRO A 330 -8.89 -11.51 -15.57
C PRO A 330 -7.70 -10.62 -15.95
N LEU A 331 -6.73 -10.52 -15.05
CA LEU A 331 -5.47 -9.82 -15.31
C LEU A 331 -4.30 -10.80 -15.10
N PRO A 332 -3.68 -11.34 -16.16
CA PRO A 332 -2.56 -12.27 -16.01
C PRO A 332 -1.33 -11.57 -15.42
N LEU A 333 -0.31 -12.36 -15.09
CA LEU A 333 1.03 -11.84 -14.80
C LEU A 333 1.63 -11.21 -16.06
N PRO A 334 2.46 -10.17 -15.95
CA PRO A 334 3.07 -9.52 -17.11
C PRO A 334 3.95 -10.49 -17.90
N ALA A 335 3.82 -10.47 -19.21
CA ALA A 335 4.60 -11.33 -20.10
C ALA A 335 6.09 -10.95 -20.09
N GLY A 336 6.97 -11.95 -20.18
CA GLY A 336 8.42 -11.74 -20.21
C GLY A 336 9.06 -11.34 -18.88
N VAL A 337 8.30 -11.34 -17.78
CA VAL A 337 8.77 -10.95 -16.44
C VAL A 337 8.78 -12.17 -15.51
N ALA A 338 9.90 -12.40 -14.84
CA ALA A 338 10.01 -13.46 -13.84
C ALA A 338 9.20 -13.08 -12.59
N CYS A 339 8.08 -13.76 -12.40
CA CYS A 339 7.18 -13.52 -11.27
C CYS A 339 7.36 -14.58 -10.18
N PHE A 340 7.52 -14.13 -8.93
CA PHE A 340 7.75 -14.96 -7.74
C PHE A 340 6.72 -14.67 -6.67
N ALA A 341 6.25 -15.70 -5.97
CA ALA A 341 5.25 -15.58 -4.92
C ALA A 341 5.75 -16.23 -3.62
N ILE A 342 5.82 -15.42 -2.57
CA ILE A 342 6.00 -15.89 -1.19
C ILE A 342 4.66 -15.78 -0.48
N ALA A 343 4.10 -16.93 -0.12
CA ALA A 343 2.97 -17.02 0.80
C ALA A 343 3.47 -17.32 2.22
N ALA A 344 2.68 -16.97 3.23
CA ALA A 344 3.01 -17.30 4.62
C ALA A 344 1.85 -18.03 5.31
N THR A 345 2.20 -18.82 6.32
CA THR A 345 1.22 -19.46 7.20
C THR A 345 1.74 -19.46 8.64
N THR A 346 0.84 -19.22 9.58
CA THR A 346 1.16 -19.31 11.03
C THR A 346 1.27 -20.77 11.49
N ALA A 347 0.78 -21.73 10.70
CA ALA A 347 0.87 -23.15 11.01
C ALA A 347 2.31 -23.66 10.97
N ALA A 348 2.58 -24.67 11.80
CA ALA A 348 3.76 -25.51 11.64
C ALA A 348 3.56 -26.44 10.44
N LYS A 349 4.64 -26.75 9.71
CA LYS A 349 4.64 -27.70 8.58
C LYS A 349 4.28 -29.11 9.07
N ARG A 350 3.00 -29.43 9.23
CA ARG A 350 2.58 -30.69 9.86
C ARG A 350 1.35 -31.40 9.28
N ASN A 351 0.66 -30.95 8.22
CA ASN A 351 -0.10 -31.81 7.29
C ASN A 351 -0.83 -31.00 6.21
N LEU A 352 -0.59 -31.34 4.94
CA LEU A 352 -1.04 -30.66 3.70
C LEU A 352 -2.54 -30.30 3.62
N LEU A 353 -3.43 -31.01 4.33
CA LEU A 353 -4.89 -30.83 4.20
C LEU A 353 -5.47 -29.75 5.12
N ALA A 354 -4.86 -29.49 6.28
CA ALA A 354 -5.25 -28.37 7.16
C ALA A 354 -4.55 -27.06 6.79
N ASP A 355 -3.38 -27.16 6.13
CA ASP A 355 -2.54 -26.02 5.74
C ASP A 355 -3.21 -25.12 4.69
N ILE A 356 -4.11 -25.64 3.84
CA ILE A 356 -4.73 -24.93 2.71
C ILE A 356 -5.68 -23.79 3.14
N LEU A 357 -6.22 -23.85 4.36
CA LEU A 357 -7.17 -22.84 4.89
C LEU A 357 -6.52 -21.86 5.88
N ILE A 358 -5.34 -22.19 6.40
CA ILE A 358 -4.65 -21.37 7.40
C ILE A 358 -3.62 -20.49 6.69
N GLY A 359 -4.02 -19.26 6.38
CA GLY A 359 -3.14 -18.22 5.86
C GLY A 359 -2.18 -17.67 6.91
N ASP A 360 -1.63 -16.49 6.62
CA ASP A 360 -0.68 -15.77 7.49
C ASP A 360 -1.36 -14.91 8.57
N GLY A 361 -2.66 -15.12 8.78
CA GLY A 361 -3.53 -14.32 9.65
C GLY A 361 -4.28 -13.20 8.92
N LEU A 362 -3.93 -12.88 7.67
CA LEU A 362 -4.64 -11.89 6.85
C LEU A 362 -5.00 -12.43 5.46
N VAL A 363 -4.03 -13.05 4.78
CA VAL A 363 -4.15 -13.49 3.39
C VAL A 363 -4.18 -15.02 3.34
N PRO A 364 -5.21 -15.62 2.72
CA PRO A 364 -5.24 -17.07 2.50
C PRO A 364 -4.09 -17.52 1.58
N LEU A 365 -3.47 -18.67 1.86
CA LEU A 365 -2.35 -19.21 1.06
C LEU A 365 -2.68 -19.27 -0.44
N ARG A 366 -3.88 -19.76 -0.79
CA ARG A 366 -4.31 -19.85 -2.20
C ARG A 366 -4.32 -18.48 -2.88
N SER A 367 -4.80 -17.45 -2.19
CA SER A 367 -4.79 -16.08 -2.71
C SER A 367 -3.36 -15.55 -2.88
N ALA A 368 -2.49 -15.78 -1.89
CA ALA A 368 -1.08 -15.40 -1.96
C ALA A 368 -0.29 -16.11 -3.08
N LEU A 369 -0.66 -17.34 -3.41
CA LEU A 369 -0.06 -18.12 -4.51
C LEU A 369 -0.79 -17.92 -5.86
N GLY A 370 -1.71 -16.95 -5.94
CA GLY A 370 -2.43 -16.64 -7.18
C GLY A 370 -3.40 -17.75 -7.66
N GLN A 371 -3.77 -18.66 -6.77
CA GLN A 371 -4.67 -19.78 -7.06
C GLN A 371 -6.13 -19.38 -6.98
N HIS A 372 -6.89 -19.70 -8.03
CA HIS A 372 -8.31 -19.39 -8.14
C HIS A 372 -9.15 -20.64 -8.47
N LYS A 373 -10.46 -20.58 -8.26
CA LYS A 373 -11.39 -21.66 -8.64
C LYS A 373 -11.67 -21.65 -10.15
N GLU A 374 -11.87 -20.47 -10.71
CA GLU A 374 -12.04 -20.26 -12.15
C GLU A 374 -10.67 -20.17 -12.84
N ALA A 375 -10.44 -20.98 -13.87
CA ALA A 375 -9.16 -21.08 -14.57
C ALA A 375 -8.67 -19.76 -15.18
N ARG A 376 -9.59 -18.90 -15.67
CA ARG A 376 -9.26 -17.60 -16.27
C ARG A 376 -8.61 -16.60 -15.28
N HIS A 377 -8.81 -16.81 -13.99
CA HIS A 377 -8.22 -15.99 -12.91
C HIS A 377 -6.98 -16.63 -12.29
N GLN A 378 -6.61 -17.85 -12.69
CA GLN A 378 -5.42 -18.51 -12.19
C GLN A 378 -4.16 -17.77 -12.65
N LEU A 379 -3.30 -17.38 -11.70
CA LEU A 379 -2.01 -16.80 -12.04
C LEU A 379 -0.99 -17.91 -12.31
N ALA A 380 -0.29 -17.79 -13.44
CA ALA A 380 0.68 -18.77 -13.91
C ALA A 380 2.07 -18.56 -13.28
N PHE A 381 2.17 -18.68 -11.96
CA PHE A 381 3.47 -18.76 -11.30
C PHE A 381 4.12 -20.12 -11.58
N ALA A 382 5.41 -20.12 -11.92
CA ALA A 382 6.16 -21.36 -12.00
C ALA A 382 6.25 -22.01 -10.61
N PRO A 383 6.12 -23.34 -10.47
CA PRO A 383 6.20 -24.00 -9.16
C PRO A 383 7.51 -23.70 -8.40
N SER A 384 8.64 -23.57 -9.11
CA SER A 384 9.94 -23.19 -8.55
C SER A 384 10.01 -21.73 -8.06
N HIS A 385 9.06 -20.90 -8.47
CA HIS A 385 8.94 -19.48 -8.09
C HIS A 385 7.89 -19.26 -7.00
N CYS A 386 7.32 -20.34 -6.46
CA CYS A 386 6.42 -20.31 -5.33
C CYS A 386 7.13 -20.83 -4.08
N TRP A 387 7.02 -20.11 -2.97
CA TRP A 387 7.56 -20.54 -1.69
C TRP A 387 6.61 -20.22 -0.53
N ILE A 388 6.60 -21.06 0.50
CA ILE A 388 5.73 -20.90 1.67
C ILE A 388 6.60 -20.71 2.92
N ALA A 389 6.45 -19.55 3.55
CA ALA A 389 7.02 -19.24 4.86
C ALA A 389 6.13 -19.83 5.97
N TYR A 390 6.57 -20.94 6.57
CA TYR A 390 5.87 -21.55 7.70
C TYR A 390 6.14 -20.81 9.00
N ARG A 391 5.22 -20.93 9.98
CA ARG A 391 5.29 -20.24 11.28
C ARG A 391 5.56 -18.73 11.16
N THR A 392 5.03 -18.12 10.11
CA THR A 392 5.25 -16.72 9.77
C THR A 392 3.90 -16.04 9.61
N SER A 393 3.66 -14.97 10.36
CA SER A 393 2.48 -14.12 10.17
C SER A 393 2.71 -13.14 9.03
N HIS A 394 1.64 -12.47 8.58
CA HIS A 394 1.72 -11.50 7.49
C HIS A 394 2.80 -10.45 7.75
N MET A 395 2.78 -9.85 8.95
CA MET A 395 3.75 -8.81 9.36
C MET A 395 5.18 -9.36 9.49
N ALA A 396 5.32 -10.62 9.90
CA ALA A 396 6.63 -11.24 10.10
C ALA A 396 7.38 -11.48 8.78
N LEU A 397 6.71 -11.46 7.63
CA LEU A 397 7.35 -11.55 6.31
C LEU A 397 8.42 -10.46 6.11
N LEU A 398 8.13 -9.22 6.50
CA LEU A 398 9.05 -8.09 6.35
C LEU A 398 10.31 -8.21 7.20
N GLY A 399 10.22 -8.90 8.34
CA GLY A 399 11.31 -9.09 9.29
C GLY A 399 11.91 -10.51 9.29
N SER A 400 11.57 -11.36 8.31
CA SER A 400 11.98 -12.77 8.31
C SER A 400 13.30 -13.00 7.58
N PRO A 401 14.36 -13.45 8.26
CA PRO A 401 15.63 -13.79 7.60
C PRO A 401 15.51 -14.95 6.60
N GLN A 402 14.49 -15.81 6.75
CA GLN A 402 14.21 -16.89 5.79
C GLN A 402 13.72 -16.32 4.46
N VAL A 403 12.88 -15.28 4.52
CA VAL A 403 12.43 -14.56 3.33
C VAL A 403 13.63 -13.92 2.63
N THR A 404 14.50 -13.21 3.35
CA THR A 404 15.71 -12.62 2.75
C THR A 404 16.57 -13.65 2.02
N ARG A 405 16.81 -14.81 2.65
CA ARG A 405 17.60 -15.89 2.02
C ARG A 405 16.93 -16.43 0.76
N GLN A 406 15.61 -16.58 0.77
CA GLN A 406 14.86 -17.04 -0.40
C GLN A 406 14.91 -16.01 -1.54
N LEU A 407 14.79 -14.72 -1.22
CA LEU A 407 14.90 -13.63 -2.19
C LEU A 407 16.27 -13.64 -2.88
N LEU A 408 17.36 -13.77 -2.10
CA LEU A 408 18.71 -13.89 -2.65
C LEU A 408 18.85 -15.16 -3.51
N HIS A 409 18.34 -16.30 -3.05
CA HIS A 409 18.41 -17.55 -3.81
C HIS A 409 17.76 -17.43 -5.19
N TRP A 410 16.62 -16.76 -5.30
CA TRP A 410 15.96 -16.55 -6.59
C TRP A 410 16.65 -15.52 -7.47
N LEU A 411 17.12 -14.41 -6.89
CA LEU A 411 17.62 -13.29 -7.69
C LEU A 411 19.11 -13.43 -8.04
N THR A 412 19.94 -14.09 -7.24
CA THR A 412 21.39 -14.24 -7.51
C THR A 412 21.70 -14.95 -8.84
N PRO A 413 21.13 -16.13 -9.16
CA PRO A 413 21.45 -16.82 -10.41
C PRO A 413 21.05 -16.04 -11.66
N LEU A 414 19.98 -15.25 -11.55
CA LEU A 414 19.49 -14.40 -12.64
C LEU A 414 20.45 -13.23 -12.93
N HIS A 415 21.24 -12.80 -11.95
CA HIS A 415 22.25 -11.75 -12.15
C HIS A 415 23.51 -12.29 -12.82
N GLN A 416 23.95 -13.49 -12.45
CA GLN A 416 25.14 -14.12 -13.02
C GLN A 416 24.97 -14.38 -14.53
N GLN A 417 23.77 -14.77 -14.96
CA GLN A 417 23.46 -14.97 -16.38
C GLN A 417 23.49 -13.68 -17.22
N VAL A 418 23.29 -12.50 -16.61
CA VAL A 418 23.35 -11.21 -17.31
C VAL A 418 24.79 -10.70 -17.42
N GLU A 419 25.65 -11.02 -16.46
CA GLU A 419 27.06 -10.59 -16.45
C GLU A 419 27.93 -11.43 -17.41
N ASP A 420 27.68 -12.74 -17.51
CA ASP A 420 28.43 -13.64 -18.40
C ASP A 420 28.02 -13.54 -19.90
N GLY A 421 26.98 -12.76 -20.22
CA GLY A 421 26.46 -12.57 -21.58
C GLY A 421 27.16 -11.50 -22.43
N SER A 422 28.24 -10.89 -21.93
CA SER A 422 29.03 -9.92 -22.72
C SER A 422 29.92 -10.68 -23.72
N PRO A 423 29.90 -10.37 -25.04
CA PRO A 423 30.74 -11.08 -25.98
C PRO A 423 32.20 -10.72 -25.70
N SER A 424 32.97 -11.70 -25.22
CA SER A 424 34.42 -11.62 -25.26
C SER A 424 34.81 -11.50 -26.73
N GLU A 425 35.31 -10.34 -27.15
CA GLU A 425 36.05 -10.19 -28.40
C GLU A 425 37.33 -11.03 -28.29
N GLY A 426 37.17 -12.31 -28.60
CA GLY A 426 38.24 -13.28 -28.74
C GLY A 426 39.04 -12.94 -29.98
N ASN A 427 40.16 -12.26 -29.75
CA ASN A 427 41.35 -12.11 -30.57
C ASN A 427 41.52 -13.23 -31.63
N ALA A 428 41.00 -13.02 -32.84
CA ALA A 428 41.27 -13.87 -33.99
C ALA A 428 42.58 -13.39 -34.66
N GLN A 429 43.70 -13.95 -34.21
CA GLN A 429 44.96 -13.86 -34.93
C GLN A 429 44.82 -14.57 -36.29
N ALA A 430 44.95 -13.79 -37.36
CA ALA A 430 45.05 -14.27 -38.72
C ALA A 430 46.36 -15.08 -38.90
N VAL A 431 46.23 -16.34 -39.30
CA VAL A 431 47.32 -17.15 -39.84
C VAL A 431 47.29 -17.00 -41.37
N PRO A 432 48.38 -16.57 -42.02
CA PRO A 432 48.45 -16.57 -43.47
C PRO A 432 48.90 -17.95 -43.96
N LEU A 433 48.08 -18.59 -44.80
CA LEU A 433 48.51 -19.76 -45.57
C LEU A 433 48.89 -19.29 -46.98
N ALA A 434 50.17 -19.40 -47.24
CA ALA A 434 50.77 -19.33 -48.57
C ALA A 434 50.69 -20.70 -49.26
N GLN A 435 50.61 -20.62 -50.59
CA GLN A 435 50.71 -21.67 -51.63
C GLN A 435 49.42 -22.40 -52.00
#